data_AF-C5M611-F1
#
_entry.id   AF-C5M611-F1
#
_cell.length_a   1.000
_cell.length_b   1.000
_cell.length_c   1.000
_cell.angle_alpha   90.00
_cell.angle_beta   90.00
_cell.angle_gamma   90.00
#
_symmetry.space_group_name_H-M   'P 1'
#
loop_
_entity.id
_entity.type
_entity.pdbx_description
1 polymer ?
#
loop_
_entity_poly.entity_id
_entity_poly.type
_entity_poly.pdbx_seq_one_letter_code
_entity_poly.pdbx_strand_id
1 'polypeptide(L)'
;MGCKDILSIPLLFLTALLPPNNNKNNNSDNENDGKCELIGTFSLVTQAFLGLLCLSSLLIKRSYEYPVRRTWPVWAFDVSKQLIGAFGVHIFNVILSVVKTAPEYLNNGISTRNNDNGNGGDNYDDGDDTQDPCDWYFLNIVFDCTIGVYVLYLVFKAMNRICKEYFHLTQIESGEYGPNPNKPSFRAFLKQLGVYFTSLMITKVLLYGLVECFEKQLLWITSHILLVWLNEYPDEFEIFIVMFIVPIIMNCLQLILIDNFIRNQLWINVNKRMVLEYPNFDEDTESVQQREIDQARHEIECGSKYAFDGETDREDTLITRDGNHKNYGSYNEV
;
A
#
# COMPACT_ATOMS: atom_id res chain seq x y z
N MET A 1 -11.45 -10.12 -24.21
CA MET A 1 -11.44 -11.12 -23.11
C MET A 1 -12.72 -10.93 -22.32
N GLY A 2 -13.42 -12.02 -22.05
CA GLY A 2 -14.84 -12.03 -21.68
C GLY A 2 -15.13 -11.53 -20.27
N CYS A 3 -16.32 -10.96 -20.10
CA CYS A 3 -16.88 -10.36 -18.87
C CYS A 3 -16.99 -11.33 -17.67
N LYS A 4 -16.52 -12.58 -17.80
CA LYS A 4 -16.59 -13.62 -16.76
C LYS A 4 -15.27 -13.77 -15.97
N ASP A 5 -14.16 -13.23 -16.45
CA ASP A 5 -12.86 -13.30 -15.77
C ASP A 5 -12.63 -12.13 -14.79
N ILE A 6 -13.46 -11.09 -14.84
CA ILE A 6 -13.38 -9.91 -13.94
C ILE A 6 -14.00 -10.23 -12.57
N LEU A 7 -14.89 -11.24 -12.49
CA LEU A 7 -15.59 -11.62 -11.27
C LEU A 7 -14.84 -12.64 -10.40
N SER A 8 -13.72 -13.20 -10.90
CA SER A 8 -12.86 -14.16 -10.18
C SER A 8 -11.65 -13.49 -9.49
N ILE A 9 -11.34 -12.24 -9.86
CA ILE A 9 -10.33 -11.40 -9.19
C ILE A 9 -10.67 -11.12 -7.70
N PRO A 10 -11.95 -10.91 -7.31
CA PRO A 10 -12.34 -10.77 -5.90
C PRO A 10 -12.12 -12.04 -5.05
N LEU A 11 -11.94 -13.21 -5.66
CA LEU A 11 -11.74 -14.48 -4.92
C LEU A 11 -10.26 -14.75 -4.61
N LEU A 12 -9.34 -14.30 -5.48
CA LEU A 12 -7.90 -14.27 -5.17
C LEU A 12 -7.54 -13.16 -4.18
N PHE A 13 -8.34 -12.10 -4.19
CA PHE A 13 -8.32 -11.02 -3.20
C PHE A 13 -8.66 -11.49 -1.77
N LEU A 14 -9.42 -12.58 -1.66
CA LEU A 14 -9.95 -13.17 -0.43
C LEU A 14 -8.90 -13.93 0.41
N THR A 15 -7.85 -14.43 -0.23
CA THR A 15 -6.78 -15.20 0.43
C THR A 15 -5.57 -14.37 0.80
N ALA A 16 -5.39 -13.20 0.15
CA ALA A 16 -4.23 -12.32 0.35
C ALA A 16 -4.32 -11.41 1.58
N LEU A 17 -5.51 -11.31 2.21
CA LEU A 17 -5.78 -10.44 3.36
C LEU A 17 -5.92 -11.21 4.69
N LEU A 18 -5.72 -12.53 4.70
CA LEU A 18 -5.84 -13.39 5.90
C LEU A 18 -4.63 -13.26 6.83
N PRO A 19 -4.76 -13.33 8.17
CA PRO A 19 -3.66 -13.71 9.05
C PRO A 19 -3.41 -15.22 8.95
N PRO A 20 -2.14 -15.69 9.10
CA PRO A 20 -1.86 -17.12 9.18
C PRO A 20 -2.37 -17.71 10.51
N ASN A 21 -2.99 -18.87 10.38
CA ASN A 21 -3.49 -19.74 11.43
C ASN A 21 -2.33 -20.43 12.17
N ASN A 22 -2.12 -20.11 13.45
CA ASN A 22 -1.25 -20.86 14.35
C ASN A 22 -2.09 -21.86 15.15
N ASN A 23 -2.37 -23.04 14.59
CA ASN A 23 -2.87 -24.17 15.36
C ASN A 23 -1.79 -25.24 15.49
N LYS A 24 -1.11 -25.25 16.64
CA LYS A 24 -0.45 -26.46 17.14
C LYS A 24 -1.51 -27.40 17.68
N ASN A 25 -1.77 -28.47 16.93
CA ASN A 25 -2.35 -29.68 17.49
C ASN A 25 -1.33 -30.36 18.40
N ASN A 26 -1.70 -30.65 19.64
CA ASN A 26 -1.24 -31.82 20.37
C ASN A 26 -2.45 -32.43 21.08
N ASN A 27 -2.79 -33.66 20.69
CA ASN A 27 -3.99 -34.40 21.11
C ASN A 27 -3.90 -34.91 22.55
N SER A 28 -5.04 -34.88 23.27
CA SER A 28 -5.59 -36.05 23.96
C SER A 28 -7.00 -35.77 24.53
N ASP A 29 -7.97 -36.41 23.86
CA ASP A 29 -9.22 -37.02 24.33
C ASP A 29 -10.29 -36.24 25.14
N ASN A 30 -11.48 -36.29 24.53
CA ASN A 30 -12.85 -36.34 25.08
C ASN A 30 -13.74 -35.09 25.03
N GLU A 31 -14.91 -35.34 24.42
CA GLU A 31 -16.19 -34.64 24.46
C GLU A 31 -16.43 -33.44 23.54
N ASN A 32 -17.60 -33.51 22.89
CA ASN A 32 -18.14 -32.61 21.89
C ASN A 32 -18.33 -31.20 22.46
N ASP A 33 -17.81 -30.18 21.76
CA ASP A 33 -18.57 -28.99 21.30
C ASP A 33 -17.64 -27.83 20.86
N GLY A 34 -17.82 -27.38 19.61
CA GLY A 34 -17.86 -25.96 19.29
C GLY A 34 -16.58 -25.14 19.06
N LYS A 35 -15.40 -25.71 18.77
CA LYS A 35 -14.16 -24.91 18.63
C LYS A 35 -13.26 -25.29 17.44
N CYS A 36 -13.66 -24.92 16.22
CA CYS A 36 -12.76 -24.54 15.10
C CYS A 36 -13.50 -23.99 13.86
N GLU A 37 -14.73 -23.49 14.00
CA GLU A 37 -15.50 -22.92 12.88
C GLU A 37 -15.40 -21.38 12.77
N LEU A 38 -14.82 -20.71 13.78
CA LEU A 38 -14.82 -19.24 13.88
C LEU A 38 -13.63 -18.54 13.20
N ILE A 39 -12.54 -19.24 12.89
CA ILE A 39 -11.35 -18.65 12.25
C ILE A 39 -11.42 -18.73 10.71
N GLY A 40 -12.22 -19.65 10.14
CA GLY A 40 -12.24 -19.88 8.70
C GLY A 40 -13.13 -18.90 7.94
N THR A 41 -14.43 -18.89 8.22
CA THR A 41 -15.41 -18.20 7.36
C THR A 41 -15.62 -16.74 7.75
N PHE A 42 -15.74 -16.44 9.05
CA PHE A 42 -16.01 -15.06 9.52
C PHE A 42 -14.84 -14.11 9.22
N SER A 43 -13.60 -14.55 9.48
CA SER A 43 -12.37 -13.80 9.18
C SER A 43 -12.23 -13.54 7.68
N LEU A 44 -12.48 -14.57 6.87
CA LEU A 44 -12.42 -14.50 5.41
C LEU A 44 -13.48 -13.56 4.81
N VAL A 45 -14.73 -13.62 5.29
CA VAL A 45 -15.78 -12.69 4.87
C VAL A 45 -15.45 -11.25 5.27
N THR A 46 -14.96 -11.06 6.49
CA THR A 46 -14.55 -9.75 7.01
C THR A 46 -13.46 -9.12 6.14
N GLN A 47 -12.43 -9.88 5.79
CA GLN A 47 -11.35 -9.37 4.94
C GLN A 47 -11.77 -9.14 3.50
N ALA A 48 -12.66 -9.97 2.96
CA ALA A 48 -13.31 -9.72 1.68
C ALA A 48 -13.94 -8.33 1.66
N PHE A 49 -14.69 -8.03 2.72
CA PHE A 49 -15.41 -6.79 2.87
C PHE A 49 -14.48 -5.59 3.04
N LEU A 50 -13.52 -5.68 3.98
CA LEU A 50 -12.49 -4.66 4.19
C LEU A 50 -11.76 -4.33 2.90
N GLY A 51 -11.36 -5.36 2.19
CA GLY A 51 -10.63 -5.17 0.98
C GLY A 51 -11.51 -4.65 -0.18
N LEU A 52 -12.79 -5.03 -0.26
CA LEU A 52 -13.71 -4.44 -1.24
C LEU A 52 -13.82 -2.94 -1.00
N LEU A 53 -13.95 -2.49 0.25
CA LEU A 53 -13.95 -1.07 0.61
C LEU A 53 -12.65 -0.38 0.17
N CYS A 54 -11.51 -1.04 0.40
CA CYS A 54 -10.20 -0.54 -0.02
C CYS A 54 -10.11 -0.40 -1.56
N LEU A 55 -10.60 -1.37 -2.33
CA LEU A 55 -10.63 -1.31 -3.79
C LEU A 55 -11.61 -0.24 -4.30
N SER A 56 -12.76 -0.10 -3.65
CA SER A 56 -13.73 0.97 -3.92
C SER A 56 -13.09 2.34 -3.75
N SER A 57 -12.20 2.53 -2.76
CA SER A 57 -11.47 3.80 -2.60
C SER A 57 -10.63 4.17 -3.83
N LEU A 58 -10.00 3.19 -4.49
CA LEU A 58 -9.22 3.39 -5.71
C LEU A 58 -10.09 3.65 -6.94
N LEU A 59 -11.27 3.04 -7.01
CA LEU A 59 -12.26 3.33 -8.06
C LEU A 59 -12.81 4.76 -7.92
N ILE A 60 -13.14 5.16 -6.69
CA ILE A 60 -13.58 6.52 -6.37
C ILE A 60 -12.46 7.50 -6.72
N LYS A 61 -11.22 7.27 -6.26
CA LYS A 61 -10.06 8.10 -6.60
C LYS A 61 -9.92 8.27 -8.11
N ARG A 62 -10.12 7.19 -8.88
CA ARG A 62 -10.08 7.25 -10.34
C ARG A 62 -11.20 8.12 -10.93
N SER A 63 -12.43 8.06 -10.40
CA SER A 63 -13.52 8.93 -10.87
C SER A 63 -13.24 10.42 -10.65
N TYR A 64 -12.43 10.76 -9.63
CA TYR A 64 -11.95 12.11 -9.37
C TYR A 64 -10.69 12.48 -10.17
N GLU A 65 -10.15 11.61 -11.03
CA GLU A 65 -9.07 11.94 -11.96
C GLU A 65 -9.60 12.81 -13.11
N TYR A 66 -9.74 14.10 -12.87
CA TYR A 66 -10.21 15.08 -13.86
C TYR A 66 -9.12 16.14 -14.12
N PRO A 67 -8.99 16.67 -15.35
CA PRO A 67 -9.74 16.35 -16.58
C PRO A 67 -9.31 15.07 -17.29
N VAL A 68 -8.04 14.68 -17.21
CA VAL A 68 -7.55 13.46 -17.88
C VAL A 68 -7.64 12.26 -16.96
N ARG A 69 -8.45 11.28 -17.38
CA ARG A 69 -8.64 10.00 -16.69
C ARG A 69 -7.65 8.96 -17.21
N ARG A 70 -7.05 8.18 -16.30
CA ARG A 70 -6.24 7.02 -16.69
C ARG A 70 -7.10 5.96 -17.39
N THR A 71 -6.56 5.36 -18.45
CA THR A 71 -7.22 4.28 -19.19
C THR A 71 -7.39 3.04 -18.30
N TRP A 72 -8.43 2.24 -18.58
CA TRP A 72 -8.72 1.02 -17.82
C TRP A 72 -7.54 0.03 -17.76
N PRO A 73 -6.78 -0.23 -18.86
CA PRO A 73 -5.66 -1.15 -18.82
C PRO A 73 -4.50 -0.68 -17.93
N VAL A 74 -4.16 0.61 -17.98
CA VAL A 74 -3.08 1.18 -17.15
C VAL A 74 -3.49 1.17 -15.67
N TRP A 75 -4.74 1.55 -15.38
CA TRP A 75 -5.29 1.48 -14.03
C TRP A 75 -5.25 0.04 -13.49
N ALA A 76 -5.66 -0.95 -14.28
CA ALA A 76 -5.63 -2.35 -13.88
C ALA A 76 -4.21 -2.83 -13.56
N PHE A 77 -3.20 -2.39 -14.32
CA PHE A 77 -1.80 -2.72 -14.04
C PHE A 77 -1.32 -2.09 -12.72
N ASP A 78 -1.61 -0.82 -12.47
CA ASP A 78 -1.20 -0.15 -11.22
C ASP A 78 -1.90 -0.76 -9.98
N VAL A 79 -3.18 -1.11 -10.10
CA VAL A 79 -3.90 -1.83 -9.03
C VAL A 79 -3.34 -3.24 -8.84
N SER A 80 -3.02 -3.95 -9.93
CA SER A 80 -2.41 -5.28 -9.85
C SER A 80 -1.04 -5.25 -9.17
N LYS A 81 -0.25 -4.18 -9.35
CA LYS A 81 1.01 -4.02 -8.59
C LYS A 81 0.75 -3.98 -7.09
N GLN A 82 -0.22 -3.17 -6.66
CA GLN A 82 -0.58 -3.03 -5.25
C GLN A 82 -1.09 -4.35 -4.68
N LEU A 83 -1.93 -5.07 -5.44
CA LEU A 83 -2.44 -6.37 -5.04
C LEU A 83 -1.33 -7.42 -4.86
N ILE A 84 -0.43 -7.53 -5.83
CA ILE A 84 0.72 -8.45 -5.75
C ILE A 84 1.65 -8.05 -4.59
N GLY A 85 1.83 -6.76 -4.37
CA GLY A 85 2.59 -6.23 -3.23
C GLY A 85 1.98 -6.61 -1.88
N ALA A 86 0.66 -6.42 -1.71
CA ALA A 86 -0.06 -6.79 -0.49
C ALA A 86 0.05 -8.30 -0.21
N PHE A 87 -0.14 -9.13 -1.25
CA PHE A 87 0.05 -10.58 -1.15
C PHE A 87 1.49 -10.94 -0.75
N GLY A 88 2.49 -10.26 -1.33
CA GLY A 88 3.90 -10.46 -0.97
C GLY A 88 4.21 -10.10 0.47
N VAL A 89 3.71 -8.96 0.96
CA VAL A 89 3.88 -8.54 2.36
C VAL A 89 3.19 -9.52 3.30
N HIS A 90 2.01 -10.03 2.94
CA HIS A 90 1.33 -11.07 3.70
C HIS A 90 2.21 -12.32 3.85
N ILE A 91 2.72 -12.87 2.73
CA ILE A 91 3.63 -14.02 2.76
C ILE A 91 4.87 -13.72 3.63
N PHE A 92 5.44 -12.52 3.49
CA PHE A 92 6.61 -12.12 4.26
C PHE A 92 6.33 -12.10 5.77
N ASN A 93 5.17 -11.58 6.19
CA ASN A 93 4.74 -11.60 7.59
C ASN A 93 4.59 -13.02 8.13
N VAL A 94 4.05 -13.95 7.33
CA VAL A 94 3.97 -15.37 7.70
C VAL A 94 5.37 -15.96 7.89
N ILE A 95 6.28 -15.70 6.96
CA ILE A 95 7.67 -16.17 7.05
C ILE A 95 8.35 -15.63 8.30
N LEU A 96 8.19 -14.34 8.61
CA LEU A 96 8.74 -13.73 9.82
C LEU A 96 8.20 -14.38 11.10
N SER A 97 6.90 -14.67 11.16
CA SER A 97 6.30 -15.35 12.30
C SER A 97 6.91 -16.74 12.53
N VAL A 98 7.07 -17.52 11.46
CA VAL A 98 7.72 -18.85 11.52
C VAL A 98 9.18 -18.73 11.96
N VAL A 99 9.93 -17.78 11.40
CA VAL A 99 11.34 -17.55 11.74
C VAL A 99 11.50 -17.11 13.19
N LYS A 100 10.65 -16.21 13.70
CA LYS A 100 10.68 -15.74 15.10
C LYS A 100 10.38 -16.88 16.10
N THR A 101 9.50 -17.80 15.73
CA THR A 101 9.15 -18.95 16.58
C THR A 101 10.16 -20.11 16.46
N ALA A 102 10.92 -20.22 15.36
CA ALA A 102 11.87 -21.31 15.12
C ALA A 102 12.96 -21.52 16.21
N PRO A 103 13.65 -20.49 16.73
CA PRO A 103 14.72 -20.68 17.73
C PRO A 103 14.22 -21.24 19.06
N GLU A 104 12.97 -20.98 19.45
CA GLU A 104 12.38 -21.57 20.67
C GLU A 104 12.24 -23.10 20.59
N TYR A 105 11.92 -23.66 19.40
CA TYR A 105 11.88 -25.11 19.23
C TYR A 105 13.26 -25.75 19.22
N LEU A 106 14.26 -25.06 18.64
CA LEU A 106 15.62 -25.56 18.57
C LEU A 106 16.30 -25.54 19.94
N ASN A 107 16.02 -24.53 20.77
CA ASN A 107 16.57 -24.45 22.11
C ASN A 107 15.85 -25.37 23.12
N ASN A 108 14.52 -25.53 22.98
CA ASN A 108 13.75 -26.44 23.84
C ASN A 108 13.78 -27.91 23.36
N GLY A 109 14.37 -28.20 22.20
CA GLY A 109 14.59 -29.56 21.68
C GLY A 109 15.74 -30.32 22.35
N ILE A 110 16.54 -29.64 23.19
CA ILE A 110 17.60 -30.25 24.02
C ILE A 110 17.50 -29.68 25.44
N SER A 111 16.39 -29.93 26.12
CA SER A 111 16.38 -30.01 27.57
C SER A 111 15.35 -31.03 28.01
N THR A 112 15.92 -32.12 28.50
CA THR A 112 15.32 -33.25 29.18
C THR A 112 14.09 -32.87 29.98
N ARG A 113 13.03 -33.67 29.78
CA ARG A 113 11.91 -33.88 30.71
C ARG A 113 12.44 -34.00 32.15
N ASN A 114 12.45 -32.90 32.90
CA ASN A 114 12.56 -32.93 34.35
C ASN A 114 11.19 -32.66 34.95
N ASN A 115 10.95 -33.47 35.97
CA ASN A 115 9.72 -33.68 36.68
C ASN A 115 9.65 -32.65 37.80
N ASP A 116 8.90 -31.56 37.66
CA ASP A 116 8.68 -30.62 38.75
C ASP A 116 7.28 -30.82 39.34
N ASN A 117 7.21 -31.75 40.30
CA ASN A 117 6.35 -31.60 41.45
C ASN A 117 6.96 -30.48 42.31
N GLY A 118 6.49 -29.25 42.11
CA GLY A 118 6.90 -28.07 42.87
C GLY A 118 5.68 -27.30 43.34
N ASN A 119 5.24 -27.56 44.57
CA ASN A 119 4.36 -26.68 45.32
C ASN A 119 5.16 -25.40 45.64
N GLY A 120 5.07 -24.40 44.76
CA GLY A 120 5.61 -23.06 44.93
C GLY A 120 4.44 -22.08 44.94
N GLY A 121 4.17 -21.52 46.11
CA GLY A 121 3.27 -20.37 46.23
C GLY A 121 4.02 -19.14 45.81
N ASP A 122 3.64 -18.59 44.67
CA ASP A 122 4.23 -17.39 44.10
C ASP A 122 3.18 -16.29 44.24
N ASN A 123 3.52 -15.28 45.04
CA ASN A 123 2.76 -14.04 45.13
C ASN A 123 2.54 -13.51 43.71
N TYR A 124 1.26 -13.32 43.35
CA TYR A 124 0.88 -12.42 42.27
C TYR A 124 1.36 -11.01 42.67
N ASP A 125 2.58 -10.68 42.27
CA ASP A 125 3.00 -9.29 42.12
C ASP A 125 2.44 -8.85 40.77
N ASP A 126 1.45 -7.98 40.85
CA ASP A 126 0.71 -7.34 39.77
C ASP A 126 1.66 -6.40 39.03
N GLY A 127 2.53 -6.98 38.22
CA GLY A 127 3.41 -6.32 37.26
C GLY A 127 2.90 -6.63 35.87
N ASP A 128 2.03 -5.75 35.39
CA ASP A 128 1.47 -5.64 34.04
C ASP A 128 2.54 -5.77 32.93
N ASP A 129 2.92 -7.00 32.59
CA ASP A 129 3.81 -7.36 31.46
C ASP A 129 3.18 -8.46 30.59
N THR A 130 1.85 -8.63 30.67
CA THR A 130 1.09 -9.41 29.68
C THR A 130 0.71 -8.49 28.53
N GLN A 131 1.56 -8.41 27.51
CA GLN A 131 1.30 -7.60 26.31
C GLN A 131 -0.02 -8.00 25.65
N ASP A 132 -0.94 -7.05 25.50
CA ASP A 132 -2.23 -7.30 24.86
C ASP A 132 -2.06 -7.56 23.35
N PRO A 133 -2.67 -8.64 22.80
CA PRO A 133 -2.58 -8.94 21.36
C PRO A 133 -3.14 -7.82 20.46
N CYS A 134 -4.13 -7.08 20.96
CA CYS A 134 -4.73 -5.93 20.28
C CYS A 134 -3.72 -4.80 20.09
N ASP A 135 -2.93 -4.49 21.11
CA ASP A 135 -1.91 -3.44 21.09
C ASP A 135 -0.82 -3.74 20.06
N TRP A 136 -0.32 -4.98 20.08
CA TRP A 136 0.72 -5.40 19.14
C TRP A 136 0.22 -5.40 17.69
N TYR A 137 -1.02 -5.86 17.47
CA TYR A 137 -1.65 -5.82 16.16
C TYR A 137 -1.87 -4.38 15.66
N PHE A 138 -2.43 -3.54 16.51
CA PHE A 138 -2.71 -2.13 16.22
C PHE A 138 -1.42 -1.37 15.90
N LEU A 139 -0.40 -1.52 16.74
CA LEU A 139 0.91 -0.90 16.57
C LEU A 139 1.48 -1.26 15.19
N ASN A 140 1.50 -2.54 14.82
CA ASN A 140 2.03 -2.96 13.52
C ASN A 140 1.27 -2.35 12.34
N ILE A 141 -0.06 -2.30 12.40
CA ILE A 141 -0.87 -1.69 11.34
C ILE A 141 -0.62 -0.18 11.26
N VAL A 142 -0.66 0.51 12.38
CA VAL A 142 -0.43 1.96 12.40
C VAL A 142 0.98 2.25 11.88
N PHE A 143 1.99 1.50 12.29
CA PHE A 143 3.37 1.70 11.85
C PHE A 143 3.55 1.43 10.35
N ASP A 144 2.96 0.34 9.84
CA ASP A 144 2.98 -0.02 8.42
C ASP A 144 2.27 1.05 7.56
N CYS A 145 1.09 1.52 7.99
CA CYS A 145 0.29 2.47 7.22
C CYS A 145 0.79 3.91 7.31
N THR A 146 1.51 4.28 8.38
CA THR A 146 2.01 5.65 8.58
C THR A 146 3.46 5.78 8.14
N ILE A 147 4.39 5.37 9.00
CA ILE A 147 5.83 5.45 8.76
C ILE A 147 6.22 4.54 7.60
N GLY A 148 5.58 3.38 7.46
CA GLY A 148 5.86 2.45 6.38
C GLY A 148 5.62 3.01 4.99
N VAL A 149 4.53 3.75 4.77
CA VAL A 149 4.27 4.39 3.47
C VAL A 149 5.31 5.48 3.17
N TYR A 150 5.73 6.23 4.19
CA TYR A 150 6.77 7.25 4.02
C TYR A 150 8.14 6.63 3.70
N VAL A 151 8.55 5.60 4.45
CA VAL A 151 9.80 4.86 4.19
C VAL A 151 9.74 4.20 2.81
N LEU A 152 8.59 3.62 2.43
CA LEU A 152 8.38 3.05 1.10
C LEU A 152 8.60 4.07 0.00
N TYR A 153 8.09 5.29 0.16
CA TYR A 153 8.32 6.37 -0.81
C TYR A 153 9.82 6.66 -0.98
N LEU A 154 10.57 6.78 0.12
CA LEU A 154 12.01 7.04 0.08
C LEU A 154 12.79 5.88 -0.57
N VAL A 155 12.50 4.64 -0.14
CA VAL A 155 13.14 3.43 -0.69
C VAL A 155 12.80 3.26 -2.16
N PHE A 156 11.55 3.48 -2.56
CA PHE A 156 11.12 3.40 -3.96
C PHE A 156 11.84 4.44 -4.82
N LYS A 157 12.00 5.68 -4.34
CA LYS A 157 12.78 6.72 -5.04
C LYS A 157 14.24 6.31 -5.20
N ALA A 158 14.87 5.81 -4.12
CA ALA A 158 16.24 5.32 -4.16
C ALA A 158 16.41 4.13 -5.11
N MET A 159 15.49 3.15 -5.08
CA MET A 159 15.52 1.98 -5.96
C MET A 159 15.36 2.35 -7.42
N ASN A 160 14.44 3.27 -7.76
CA ASN A 160 14.32 3.76 -9.13
C ASN A 160 15.60 4.45 -9.60
N ARG A 161 16.25 5.25 -8.73
CA ARG A 161 17.54 5.89 -9.04
C ARG A 161 18.63 4.85 -9.30
N ILE A 162 18.78 3.87 -8.42
CA ILE A 162 19.75 2.77 -8.57
C ILE A 162 19.50 1.98 -9.86
N CYS A 163 18.25 1.65 -10.17
CA CYS A 163 17.90 0.92 -11.39
C CYS A 163 18.20 1.72 -12.68
N LYS A 164 18.03 3.05 -12.67
CA LYS A 164 18.35 3.94 -13.81
C LYS A 164 19.86 4.13 -13.96
N GLU A 165 20.54 4.49 -12.88
CA GLU A 165 21.96 4.89 -12.91
C GLU A 165 22.91 3.69 -12.98
N TYR A 166 22.65 2.62 -12.23
CA TYR A 166 23.58 1.50 -12.11
C TYR A 166 23.28 0.35 -13.08
N PHE A 167 21.99 0.02 -13.28
CA PHE A 167 21.58 -1.10 -14.13
C PHE A 167 21.14 -0.69 -15.54
N HIS A 168 21.09 0.63 -15.82
CA HIS A 168 20.64 1.21 -17.09
C HIS A 168 19.31 0.60 -17.60
N LEU A 169 18.39 0.29 -16.68
CA LEU A 169 17.11 -0.32 -17.03
C LEU A 169 16.20 0.71 -17.69
N THR A 170 15.89 0.50 -18.97
CA THR A 170 14.89 1.27 -19.69
C THR A 170 13.46 0.78 -19.37
N GLN A 171 12.48 1.69 -19.45
CA GLN A 171 11.04 1.45 -19.23
C GLN A 171 10.60 1.19 -17.77
N ILE A 172 11.28 1.82 -16.81
CA ILE A 172 10.90 1.74 -15.38
C ILE A 172 10.11 2.97 -14.89
N GLU A 173 9.78 3.88 -15.79
CA GLU A 173 8.94 5.06 -15.53
C GLU A 173 7.58 4.60 -14.99
N SER A 174 7.30 4.92 -13.72
CA SER A 174 6.12 4.38 -13.05
C SER A 174 4.83 4.87 -13.71
N GLY A 175 3.93 3.94 -14.02
CA GLY A 175 2.66 4.23 -14.68
C GLY A 175 2.76 4.43 -16.20
N GLU A 176 3.95 4.27 -16.79
CA GLU A 176 4.18 4.30 -18.23
C GLU A 176 4.50 2.87 -18.72
N TYR A 177 3.56 2.26 -19.43
CA TYR A 177 3.67 0.85 -19.85
C TYR A 177 3.95 0.68 -21.35
N GLY A 178 4.40 1.73 -22.02
CA GLY A 178 4.76 1.72 -23.42
C GLY A 178 3.92 2.69 -24.25
N PRO A 179 4.25 2.86 -25.55
CA PRO A 179 3.82 4.02 -26.33
C PRO A 179 2.30 4.17 -26.49
N ASN A 180 1.56 3.07 -26.37
CA ASN A 180 0.11 3.05 -26.55
C ASN A 180 -0.59 2.74 -25.21
N PRO A 181 -1.32 3.70 -24.60
CA PRO A 181 -2.00 3.48 -23.32
C PRO A 181 -3.15 2.47 -23.38
N ASN A 182 -3.65 2.16 -24.58
CA ASN A 182 -4.68 1.13 -24.81
C ASN A 182 -4.11 -0.30 -24.95
N LYS A 183 -2.79 -0.43 -25.13
CA LYS A 183 -2.08 -1.72 -25.24
C LYS A 183 -0.80 -1.68 -24.39
N PRO A 184 -0.92 -1.72 -23.05
CA PRO A 184 0.25 -1.67 -22.18
C PRO A 184 1.11 -2.94 -22.33
N SER A 185 2.42 -2.76 -22.31
CA SER A 185 3.41 -3.83 -22.43
C SER A 185 3.58 -4.55 -21.09
N PHE A 186 3.32 -5.86 -21.09
CA PHE A 186 3.51 -6.71 -19.91
C PHE A 186 4.97 -6.78 -19.44
N ARG A 187 5.94 -6.62 -20.35
CA ARG A 187 7.37 -6.60 -20.00
C ARG A 187 7.74 -5.36 -19.18
N ALA A 188 7.21 -4.20 -19.53
CA ALA A 188 7.40 -2.97 -18.77
C ALA A 188 6.72 -3.09 -17.39
N PHE A 189 5.52 -3.66 -17.36
CA PHE A 189 4.82 -3.96 -16.12
C PHE A 189 5.65 -4.85 -15.18
N LEU A 190 6.22 -5.96 -15.66
CA LEU A 190 6.98 -6.87 -14.82
C LEU A 190 8.25 -6.22 -14.23
N LYS A 191 8.94 -5.37 -15.00
CA LYS A 191 10.08 -4.60 -14.50
C LYS A 191 9.67 -3.64 -13.38
N GLN A 192 8.61 -2.84 -13.60
CA GLN A 192 8.11 -1.90 -12.60
C GLN A 192 7.58 -2.63 -11.36
N LEU A 193 6.92 -3.77 -11.55
CA LEU A 193 6.47 -4.64 -10.47
C LEU A 193 7.66 -5.14 -9.65
N GLY A 194 8.74 -5.58 -10.29
CA GLY A 194 9.95 -6.03 -9.59
C GLY A 194 10.57 -4.92 -8.74
N VAL A 195 10.71 -3.71 -9.28
CA VAL A 195 11.25 -2.56 -8.53
C VAL A 195 10.36 -2.21 -7.35
N TYR A 196 9.04 -2.14 -7.57
CA TYR A 196 8.06 -1.87 -6.53
C TYR A 196 8.09 -2.95 -5.43
N PHE A 197 8.05 -4.23 -5.81
CA PHE A 197 8.06 -5.36 -4.89
C PHE A 197 9.34 -5.41 -4.06
N THR A 198 10.49 -5.16 -4.68
CA THR A 198 11.78 -5.12 -3.96
C THR A 198 11.79 -3.96 -2.96
N SER A 199 11.27 -2.81 -3.35
CA SER A 199 11.14 -1.65 -2.46
C SER A 199 10.23 -1.94 -1.26
N LEU A 200 9.13 -2.66 -1.48
CA LEU A 200 8.25 -3.13 -0.41
C LEU A 200 8.97 -4.06 0.56
N MET A 201 9.73 -5.06 0.05
CA MET A 201 10.45 -6.01 0.91
C MET A 201 11.52 -5.31 1.75
N ILE A 202 12.29 -4.39 1.15
CA ILE A 202 13.28 -3.58 1.88
C ILE A 202 12.58 -2.75 2.97
N THR A 203 11.50 -2.06 2.63
CA THR A 203 10.72 -1.26 3.59
C THR A 203 10.25 -2.13 4.74
N LYS A 204 9.73 -3.34 4.45
CA LYS A 204 9.21 -4.23 5.48
C LYS A 204 10.29 -4.72 6.43
N VAL A 205 11.48 -5.03 5.93
CA VAL A 205 12.65 -5.37 6.76
C VAL A 205 13.05 -4.19 7.65
N LEU A 206 13.08 -2.98 7.10
CA LEU A 206 13.44 -1.76 7.86
C LEU A 206 12.43 -1.47 8.98
N LEU A 207 11.12 -1.57 8.69
CA LEU A 207 10.08 -1.36 9.70
C LEU A 207 10.11 -2.43 10.78
N TYR A 208 10.25 -3.71 10.40
CA TYR A 208 10.37 -4.79 11.36
C TYR A 208 11.57 -4.57 12.29
N GLY A 209 12.73 -4.21 11.74
CA GLY A 209 13.92 -3.90 12.53
C GLY A 209 13.70 -2.71 13.47
N LEU A 210 12.99 -1.67 13.03
CA LEU A 210 12.67 -0.51 13.87
C LEU A 210 11.73 -0.93 15.02
N VAL A 211 10.63 -1.61 14.71
CA VAL A 211 9.66 -2.06 15.73
C VAL A 211 10.33 -2.95 16.77
N GLU A 212 11.17 -3.91 16.35
CA GLU A 212 11.90 -4.79 17.29
C GLU A 212 12.92 -4.00 18.14
N CYS A 213 13.58 -2.97 17.60
CA CYS A 213 14.51 -2.14 18.36
C CYS A 213 13.84 -1.25 19.41
N PHE A 214 12.60 -0.82 19.18
CA PHE A 214 11.88 0.16 20.01
C PHE A 214 10.57 -0.38 20.58
N GLU A 215 10.40 -1.70 20.62
CA GLU A 215 9.15 -2.37 20.96
C GLU A 215 8.58 -1.87 22.30
N LYS A 216 9.41 -1.83 23.35
CA LYS A 216 8.99 -1.42 24.69
C LYS A 216 8.45 0.01 24.71
N GLN A 217 9.12 0.94 24.04
CA GLN A 217 8.71 2.33 24.00
C GLN A 217 7.45 2.52 23.15
N LEU A 218 7.35 1.81 22.01
CA LEU A 218 6.21 1.91 21.11
C LEU A 218 4.94 1.30 21.72
N LEU A 219 5.05 0.16 22.42
CA LEU A 219 3.92 -0.46 23.13
C LEU A 219 3.44 0.44 24.28
N TRP A 220 4.36 1.01 25.05
CA TRP A 220 4.00 1.97 26.10
C TRP A 220 3.20 3.17 25.54
N ILE A 221 3.68 3.76 24.43
CA ILE A 221 2.95 4.84 23.74
C ILE A 221 1.57 4.36 23.24
N THR A 222 1.51 3.13 22.74
CA THR A 222 0.27 2.59 22.16
C THR A 222 -0.83 2.44 23.22
N SER A 223 -0.54 1.72 24.30
CA SER A 223 -1.50 1.49 25.39
C SER A 223 -1.87 2.80 26.11
N HIS A 224 -0.87 3.62 26.49
CA HIS A 224 -1.11 4.76 27.39
C HIS A 224 -1.51 6.07 26.67
N ILE A 225 -1.30 6.18 25.36
CA ILE A 225 -1.57 7.41 24.60
C ILE A 225 -2.56 7.17 23.46
N LEU A 226 -2.35 6.12 22.64
CA LEU A 226 -3.20 5.89 21.48
C LEU A 226 -4.52 5.21 21.84
N LEU A 227 -4.50 4.25 22.76
CA LEU A 227 -5.69 3.48 23.13
C LEU A 227 -6.37 3.96 24.42
N VAL A 228 -5.74 4.86 25.18
CA VAL A 228 -6.30 5.38 26.44
C VAL A 228 -7.69 6.01 26.30
N TRP A 229 -8.03 6.58 25.14
CA TRP A 229 -9.36 7.13 24.89
C TRP A 229 -10.44 6.04 24.78
N LEU A 230 -10.03 4.79 24.56
CA LEU A 230 -10.88 3.65 24.25
C LEU A 230 -11.16 2.84 25.51
N ASN A 231 -10.29 2.92 26.52
CA ASN A 231 -10.45 2.32 27.86
C ASN A 231 -11.69 2.82 28.62
N GLU A 232 -12.30 3.94 28.19
CA GLU A 232 -13.57 4.42 28.75
C GLU A 232 -14.79 3.58 28.28
N TYR A 233 -14.61 2.79 27.22
CA TYR A 233 -15.64 1.95 26.60
C TYR A 233 -15.39 0.47 26.91
N PRO A 234 -16.39 -0.41 26.75
CA PRO A 234 -16.22 -1.85 26.99
C PRO A 234 -15.32 -2.49 25.93
N ASP A 235 -14.61 -3.57 26.32
CA ASP A 235 -13.58 -4.25 25.52
C ASP A 235 -14.06 -4.67 24.12
N GLU A 236 -15.34 -5.01 23.94
CA GLU A 236 -15.85 -5.41 22.62
C GLU A 236 -15.83 -4.24 21.62
N PHE A 237 -16.01 -3.01 22.12
CA PHE A 237 -15.95 -1.81 21.30
C PHE A 237 -14.52 -1.51 20.87
N GLU A 238 -13.54 -1.69 21.78
CA GLU A 238 -12.13 -1.54 21.47
C GLU A 238 -11.70 -2.46 20.32
N ILE A 239 -11.99 -3.77 20.46
CA ILE A 239 -11.65 -4.79 19.46
C ILE A 239 -12.26 -4.44 18.11
N PHE A 240 -13.52 -3.95 18.09
CA PHE A 240 -14.18 -3.55 16.85
C PHE A 240 -13.49 -2.36 16.18
N ILE A 241 -13.11 -1.32 16.93
CA ILE A 241 -12.42 -0.15 16.38
C ILE A 241 -11.02 -0.51 15.86
N VAL A 242 -10.23 -1.23 16.67
CA VAL A 242 -8.85 -1.59 16.38
C VAL A 242 -8.72 -2.57 15.21
N MET A 243 -9.65 -3.53 15.08
CA MET A 243 -9.58 -4.56 14.06
C MET A 243 -10.35 -4.23 12.77
N PHE A 244 -11.34 -3.33 12.82
CA PHE A 244 -12.15 -2.97 11.63
C PHE A 244 -11.99 -1.51 11.22
N ILE A 245 -12.36 -0.56 12.07
CA ILE A 245 -12.49 0.85 11.66
C ILE A 245 -11.12 1.45 11.33
N VAL A 246 -10.15 1.31 12.22
CA VAL A 246 -8.81 1.86 12.01
C VAL A 246 -8.14 1.21 10.80
N PRO A 247 -8.13 -0.13 10.65
CA PRO A 247 -7.54 -0.78 9.47
C PRO A 247 -8.22 -0.39 8.17
N ILE A 248 -9.55 -0.17 8.13
CA ILE A 248 -10.23 0.30 6.91
C ILE A 248 -9.69 1.66 6.49
N ILE A 249 -9.68 2.62 7.42
CA ILE A 249 -9.26 4.00 7.12
C ILE A 249 -7.79 4.01 6.73
N MET A 250 -6.93 3.39 7.53
CA MET A 250 -5.49 3.37 7.33
C MET A 250 -5.08 2.66 6.04
N ASN A 251 -5.67 1.49 5.73
CA ASN A 251 -5.36 0.80 4.47
C ASN A 251 -5.90 1.54 3.25
N CYS A 252 -7.07 2.18 3.33
CA CYS A 252 -7.56 3.06 2.25
C CYS A 252 -6.58 4.21 2.00
N LEU A 253 -6.15 4.90 3.06
CA LEU A 253 -5.17 5.98 2.96
C LEU A 253 -3.84 5.46 2.38
N GLN A 254 -3.35 4.32 2.84
CA GLN A 254 -2.15 3.70 2.33
C GLN A 254 -2.24 3.42 0.82
N LEU A 255 -3.31 2.80 0.34
CA LEU A 255 -3.48 2.52 -1.10
C LEU A 255 -3.59 3.82 -1.91
N ILE A 256 -4.28 4.84 -1.39
CA ILE A 256 -4.38 6.13 -2.06
C ILE A 256 -3.00 6.79 -2.17
N LEU A 257 -2.21 6.79 -1.09
CA LEU A 257 -0.85 7.35 -1.05
C LEU A 257 0.09 6.57 -1.96
N ILE A 258 0.04 5.24 -1.94
CA ILE A 258 0.85 4.39 -2.81
C ILE A 258 0.49 4.62 -4.28
N ASP A 259 -0.80 4.64 -4.63
CA ASP A 259 -1.23 4.94 -6.00
C ASP A 259 -0.82 6.35 -6.43
N ASN A 260 -0.64 7.33 -5.53
CA ASN A 260 -0.19 8.68 -5.90
C ASN A 260 1.24 8.69 -6.46
N PHE A 261 2.17 7.92 -5.90
CA PHE A 261 3.55 7.91 -6.39
C PHE A 261 3.82 6.82 -7.44
N ILE A 262 3.05 5.72 -7.45
CA ILE A 262 3.16 4.70 -8.51
C ILE A 262 2.53 5.19 -9.81
N ARG A 263 1.52 6.06 -9.75
CA ARG A 263 0.94 6.66 -10.94
C ARG A 263 1.97 7.54 -11.67
N ASN A 264 1.81 7.61 -12.99
CA ASN A 264 2.58 8.49 -13.83
C ASN A 264 2.39 9.97 -13.41
N GLN A 265 3.49 10.57 -12.97
CA GLN A 265 3.55 11.94 -12.46
C GLN A 265 3.27 12.99 -13.55
N LEU A 266 3.52 12.66 -14.82
CA LEU A 266 3.20 13.51 -15.96
C LEU A 266 1.70 13.82 -16.01
N TRP A 267 0.85 12.79 -15.91
CA TRP A 267 -0.61 12.95 -15.95
C TRP A 267 -1.14 13.78 -14.77
N ILE A 268 -0.54 13.65 -13.59
CA ILE A 268 -0.90 14.47 -12.42
C ILE A 268 -0.59 15.95 -12.70
N ASN A 269 0.58 16.25 -13.25
CA ASN A 269 0.99 17.60 -13.55
C ASN A 269 0.19 18.21 -14.71
N VAL A 270 -0.16 17.42 -15.73
CA VAL A 270 -1.08 17.83 -16.80
C VAL A 270 -2.44 18.21 -16.20
N ASN A 271 -3.05 17.36 -15.36
CA ASN A 271 -4.35 17.68 -14.76
C ASN A 271 -4.32 18.97 -13.92
N LYS A 272 -3.27 19.15 -13.10
CA LYS A 272 -3.08 20.38 -12.32
C LYS A 272 -2.97 21.62 -13.22
N ARG A 273 -2.20 21.53 -14.31
CA ARG A 273 -2.05 22.62 -15.28
C ARG A 273 -3.38 22.94 -15.95
N MET A 274 -4.09 21.92 -16.45
CA MET A 274 -5.35 22.10 -17.16
C MET A 274 -6.39 22.83 -16.31
N VAL A 275 -6.51 22.47 -15.02
CA VAL A 275 -7.44 23.15 -14.10
C VAL A 275 -7.08 24.62 -13.87
N LEU A 276 -5.79 24.96 -13.85
CA LEU A 276 -5.32 26.34 -13.63
C LEU A 276 -5.42 27.20 -14.89
N GLU A 277 -5.09 26.64 -16.04
CA GLU A 277 -5.04 27.35 -17.33
C GLU A 277 -6.43 27.47 -17.96
N TYR A 278 -7.31 26.51 -17.68
CA TYR A 278 -8.67 26.43 -18.22
C TYR A 278 -9.69 26.25 -17.08
N PRO A 279 -10.00 27.29 -16.29
CA PRO A 279 -10.92 27.20 -15.15
C PRO A 279 -12.38 26.92 -15.56
N ASN A 280 -12.76 27.29 -16.78
CA ASN A 280 -14.08 27.00 -17.37
C ASN A 280 -13.98 25.85 -18.38
N PHE A 281 -13.32 24.75 -17.97
CA PHE A 281 -13.19 23.54 -18.80
C PHE A 281 -14.56 22.86 -18.95
N ASP A 282 -15.44 23.45 -19.76
CA ASP A 282 -16.76 22.90 -20.06
C ASP A 282 -16.65 21.80 -21.14
N GLU A 283 -17.54 20.82 -21.03
CA GLU A 283 -17.51 19.50 -21.70
C GLU A 283 -17.73 19.55 -23.22
N ASP A 284 -17.91 20.73 -23.83
CA ASP A 284 -18.60 20.87 -25.12
C ASP A 284 -17.73 20.81 -26.39
N THR A 285 -16.43 20.49 -26.35
CA THR A 285 -15.69 20.10 -27.57
C THR A 285 -14.50 19.16 -27.30
N GLU A 286 -14.79 17.87 -27.20
CA GLU A 286 -13.82 16.77 -26.92
C GLU A 286 -12.55 16.81 -27.80
N SER A 287 -12.66 17.24 -29.07
CA SER A 287 -11.52 17.29 -30.01
C SER A 287 -10.59 18.49 -29.84
N VAL A 288 -11.06 19.59 -29.26
CA VAL A 288 -10.23 20.76 -28.92
C VAL A 288 -9.54 20.51 -27.59
N GLN A 289 -10.30 19.98 -26.63
CA GLN A 289 -9.81 19.55 -25.32
C GLN A 289 -8.64 18.55 -25.44
N GLN A 290 -8.78 17.51 -26.27
CA GLN A 290 -7.72 16.52 -26.44
C GLN A 290 -6.43 17.13 -27.01
N ARG A 291 -6.55 18.12 -27.92
CA ARG A 291 -5.39 18.82 -28.49
C ARG A 291 -4.66 19.66 -27.45
N GLU A 292 -5.39 20.35 -26.57
CA GLU A 292 -4.81 21.13 -25.47
C GLU A 292 -4.12 20.23 -24.44
N ILE A 293 -4.74 19.09 -24.11
CA ILE A 293 -4.14 18.06 -23.25
C ILE A 293 -2.84 17.53 -23.87
N ASP A 294 -2.85 17.20 -25.16
CA ASP A 294 -1.67 16.68 -25.86
C ASP A 294 -0.56 17.73 -25.93
N GLN A 295 -0.89 19.01 -26.13
CA GLN A 295 0.06 20.11 -26.10
C GLN A 295 0.67 20.28 -24.70
N ALA A 296 -0.16 20.33 -23.64
CA ALA A 296 0.31 20.45 -22.27
C ALA A 296 1.22 19.29 -21.88
N ARG A 297 0.88 18.07 -22.32
CA ARG A 297 1.70 16.87 -22.13
C ARG A 297 3.06 17.02 -22.82
N HIS A 298 3.08 17.43 -24.09
CA HIS A 298 4.32 17.61 -24.86
C HIS A 298 5.24 18.66 -24.24
N GLU A 299 4.68 19.78 -23.77
CA GLU A 299 5.46 20.83 -23.10
C GLU A 299 6.10 20.35 -21.80
N ILE A 300 5.39 19.57 -20.97
CA ILE A 300 5.96 18.98 -19.75
C ILE A 300 7.03 17.94 -20.08
N GLU A 301 6.82 17.10 -21.10
CA GLU A 301 7.82 16.11 -21.52
C GLU A 301 9.11 16.78 -22.00
N CYS A 302 9.00 17.83 -22.83
CA CYS A 302 10.16 18.62 -23.21
C CYS A 302 10.82 19.26 -21.98
N GLY A 303 10.04 19.93 -21.13
CA GLY A 303 10.56 20.60 -19.93
C GLY A 303 11.27 19.64 -18.95
N SER A 304 10.68 18.47 -18.69
CA SER A 304 11.24 17.42 -17.84
C SER A 304 12.56 16.88 -18.39
N LYS A 305 12.64 16.69 -19.71
CA LYS A 305 13.88 16.27 -20.38
C LYS A 305 15.01 17.28 -20.22
N TYR A 306 14.70 18.57 -20.29
CA TYR A 306 15.68 19.64 -20.03
C TYR A 306 16.04 19.78 -18.53
N ALA A 307 15.12 19.48 -17.61
CA ALA A 307 15.40 19.47 -16.17
C ALA A 307 16.32 18.30 -15.77
N PHE A 308 16.12 17.12 -16.34
CA PHE A 308 16.96 15.94 -16.10
C PHE A 308 18.39 16.09 -16.64
N ASP A 309 18.57 16.79 -17.77
CA ASP A 309 19.92 17.12 -18.29
C ASP A 309 20.59 18.30 -17.53
N GLY A 310 19.83 19.03 -16.72
CA GLY A 310 20.27 20.22 -15.97
C GLY A 310 20.53 19.98 -14.48
N GLU A 311 20.32 18.77 -13.96
CA GLU A 311 20.38 18.44 -12.52
C GLU A 311 21.84 18.28 -12.02
N THR A 312 22.70 19.23 -12.39
CA THR A 312 23.97 19.50 -11.66
C THR A 312 23.89 20.79 -10.84
N ASP A 313 22.87 21.65 -10.98
CA ASP A 313 22.79 22.85 -10.15
C ASP A 313 21.36 23.40 -10.00
N ARG A 314 20.96 23.53 -8.73
CA ARG A 314 19.90 24.40 -8.16
C ARG A 314 18.49 23.81 -8.02
N GLU A 315 18.20 23.48 -6.76
CA GLU A 315 16.87 23.58 -6.14
C GLU A 315 16.25 24.97 -6.38
N ASP A 316 14.92 24.97 -6.45
CA ASP A 316 14.02 26.12 -6.29
C ASP A 316 14.09 27.24 -7.31
N THR A 317 13.73 26.99 -8.58
CA THR A 317 12.96 27.98 -9.34
C THR A 317 12.28 27.34 -10.54
N LEU A 318 10.95 27.40 -10.65
CA LEU A 318 10.18 27.68 -11.88
C LEU A 318 8.73 27.18 -11.76
N ILE A 319 7.86 27.97 -11.15
CA ILE A 319 6.52 28.24 -11.73
C ILE A 319 6.22 29.73 -11.48
N THR A 320 6.89 30.60 -12.25
CA THR A 320 6.41 31.97 -12.52
C THR A 320 7.09 32.47 -13.80
N ARG A 321 6.48 32.18 -14.95
CA ARG A 321 6.66 32.86 -16.25
C ARG A 321 5.74 32.18 -17.25
N ASP A 322 5.09 32.83 -18.19
CA ASP A 322 4.57 34.19 -18.37
C ASP A 322 3.57 33.99 -19.52
N GLY A 323 2.40 34.63 -19.44
CA GLY A 323 1.34 34.45 -20.43
C GLY A 323 1.80 34.90 -21.81
N ASN A 324 1.70 34.03 -22.81
CA ASN A 324 1.72 34.46 -24.19
C ASN A 324 0.68 33.70 -25.02
N HIS A 325 -0.49 34.32 -25.08
CA HIS A 325 -1.58 34.03 -26.00
C HIS A 325 -1.03 33.92 -27.43
N LYS A 326 -1.19 32.77 -28.08
CA LYS A 326 -1.08 32.66 -29.54
C LYS A 326 -2.48 32.65 -30.15
N ASN A 327 -2.86 33.81 -30.69
CA ASN A 327 -3.96 33.96 -31.64
C ASN A 327 -3.73 33.02 -32.84
N TYR A 328 -4.69 32.14 -33.13
CA TYR A 328 -4.80 31.51 -34.45
C TYR A 328 -5.97 32.13 -35.21
N GLY A 329 -5.63 32.63 -36.40
CA GLY A 329 -6.47 33.44 -37.26
C GLY A 329 -7.66 32.70 -37.84
N SER A 330 -8.71 33.50 -38.01
CA SER A 330 -9.90 33.28 -38.84
C SER A 330 -9.53 32.82 -40.26
N TYR A 331 -10.07 31.69 -40.68
CA TYR A 331 -10.32 31.42 -42.09
C TYR A 331 -11.78 31.79 -42.37
N ASN A 332 -11.98 32.90 -43.09
CA ASN A 332 -13.26 33.22 -43.71
C ASN A 332 -13.44 32.39 -44.98
N GLU A 333 -14.66 31.85 -45.10
CA GLU A 333 -15.29 31.45 -46.35
C GLU A 333 -15.27 32.61 -47.36
N VAL A 334 -14.87 32.33 -48.62
CA VAL A 334 -15.64 32.50 -49.88
C VAL A 334 -14.90 31.76 -50.99
#